data_AF-A0A4Z0YV24-F1
#
_entry.id   AF-A0A4Z0YV24-F1
#
_cell.length_a   1.000
_cell.length_b   1.000
_cell.length_c   1.000
_cell.angle_alpha   90.00
_cell.angle_beta   90.00
_cell.angle_gamma   90.00
#
_symmetry.space_group_name_H-M   'P 1'
#
loop_
_entity.id
_entity.type
_entity.pdbx_description
1 polymer ?
#
loop_
_entity_poly.entity_id
_entity_poly.type
_entity_poly.pdbx_seq_one_letter_code
_entity_poly.pdbx_strand_id
1 'polypeptide(L)'
;MANESDAMVIDREVGNLQNQVDQTDKLLHEMSSDLKDIKMQLSRTAQTTSDSSNLPPPIPPKRPNVSETYHGNIEKKAKGPLEMELEDARKRLEEELRKVATLQNQITEKDHQIANYKKMIVRSGRREDGPNDAQIIALLVKLKSDIVSFCMKCLPAGIRVSRIEGASPEIGDLFMRAEVANQLYLGFFSHTVTPFGHLDAMNDYVFRNRQGDVLSPYQRVEKRFMSAKRDGTMTATAEDEVKDWRIMTVNLARKASKEVEKYSILQAEDMWKYVLHQHSAHFASGKKRIPVNQTPEELIELCKTAYDIALLFRSSRIEYRWMQMATGADVPDYGAEVLGTMGVSQLEPHRVERIIFGEVIRGNRNTGKLEDGSMQLLKASVVIGFPERKTKSHMGN
;
A
#
# COMPACT_ATOMS: atom_id res chain seq x y z
N MET A 1 1.46 7.75 -3.25
CA MET A 1 2.92 7.63 -3.08
C MET A 1 3.52 6.28 -3.42
N ALA A 2 2.75 5.19 -3.46
CA ALA A 2 3.22 3.94 -4.07
C ALA A 2 3.43 4.06 -5.56
N ASN A 3 2.42 4.60 -6.24
CA ASN A 3 2.45 4.80 -7.67
C ASN A 3 3.22 6.06 -8.07
N GLU A 4 3.53 6.98 -7.14
CA GLU A 4 4.52 8.03 -7.40
C GLU A 4 5.93 7.50 -7.18
N SER A 5 6.15 6.60 -6.20
CA SER A 5 7.41 5.89 -6.07
C SER A 5 7.63 4.98 -7.27
N ASP A 6 6.62 4.24 -7.72
CA ASP A 6 6.69 3.35 -8.88
C ASP A 6 6.69 4.13 -10.18
N ALA A 7 5.97 5.25 -10.32
CA ALA A 7 6.11 6.11 -11.49
C ALA A 7 7.45 6.85 -11.49
N MET A 8 8.01 7.27 -10.35
CA MET A 8 9.36 7.83 -10.29
C MET A 8 10.44 6.77 -10.47
N VAL A 9 10.21 5.53 -10.02
CA VAL A 9 11.10 4.38 -10.26
C VAL A 9 11.01 3.97 -11.72
N ILE A 10 9.82 3.95 -12.32
CA ILE A 10 9.63 3.69 -13.75
C ILE A 10 10.20 4.85 -14.57
N ASP A 11 9.99 6.12 -14.21
CA ASP A 11 10.58 7.28 -14.90
C ASP A 11 12.11 7.27 -14.76
N ARG A 12 12.65 6.82 -13.62
CA ARG A 12 14.09 6.63 -13.40
C ARG A 12 14.62 5.43 -14.18
N GLU A 13 13.87 4.33 -14.26
CA GLU A 13 14.17 3.18 -15.10
C GLU A 13 14.15 3.56 -16.58
N VAL A 14 13.14 4.30 -17.04
CA VAL A 14 13.05 4.86 -18.40
C VAL A 14 14.22 5.79 -18.65
N GLY A 15 14.57 6.67 -17.71
CA GLY A 15 15.77 7.51 -17.81
C GLY A 15 17.06 6.71 -17.89
N ASN A 16 17.18 5.62 -17.12
CA ASN A 16 18.35 4.73 -17.16
C ASN A 16 18.42 3.93 -18.46
N LEU A 17 17.27 3.42 -18.95
CA LEU A 17 17.15 2.71 -20.22
C LEU A 17 17.42 3.66 -21.39
N GLN A 18 16.94 4.89 -21.34
CA GLN A 18 17.21 5.93 -22.33
C GLN A 18 18.69 6.28 -22.35
N ASN A 19 19.32 6.46 -21.19
CA ASN A 19 20.76 6.66 -21.10
C ASN A 19 21.55 5.44 -21.66
N GLN A 20 21.06 4.22 -21.48
CA GLN A 20 21.64 3.02 -22.09
C GLN A 20 21.48 3.02 -23.61
N VAL A 21 20.29 3.35 -24.13
CA VAL A 21 20.04 3.49 -25.57
C VAL A 21 20.96 4.56 -26.17
N ASP A 22 21.08 5.73 -25.54
CA ASP A 22 21.94 6.81 -26.02
C ASP A 22 23.43 6.41 -26.00
N GLN A 23 23.87 5.65 -25.00
CA GLN A 23 25.22 5.08 -24.95
C GLN A 23 25.45 4.03 -26.05
N THR A 24 24.48 3.14 -26.28
CA THR A 24 24.56 2.11 -27.33
C THR A 24 24.52 2.74 -28.72
N ASP A 25 23.71 3.77 -28.96
CA ASP A 25 23.67 4.52 -30.22
C ASP A 25 24.99 5.23 -30.50
N LYS A 26 25.63 5.79 -29.47
CA LYS A 26 26.98 6.35 -29.59
C LYS A 26 28.00 5.28 -29.99
N LEU A 27 27.96 4.11 -29.35
CA LEU A 27 28.80 2.95 -29.70
C LEU A 27 28.52 2.46 -31.13
N LEU A 28 27.27 2.39 -31.56
CA LEU A 28 26.89 2.05 -32.94
C LEU A 28 27.48 3.06 -33.93
N HIS A 29 27.51 4.35 -33.58
CA HIS A 29 28.09 5.38 -34.42
C HIS A 29 29.62 5.25 -34.53
N GLU A 30 30.30 4.97 -33.43
CA GLU A 30 31.75 4.68 -33.37
C GLU A 30 32.08 3.43 -34.20
N MET A 31 31.37 2.32 -34.00
CA MET A 31 31.54 1.08 -34.78
C MET A 31 31.26 1.29 -36.29
N SER A 32 30.30 2.14 -36.64
CA SER A 32 30.02 2.49 -38.04
C SER A 32 31.16 3.27 -38.68
N SER A 33 31.82 4.14 -37.90
CA SER A 33 33.02 4.86 -38.34
C SER A 33 34.18 3.89 -38.58
N ASP A 34 34.46 3.01 -37.62
CA ASP A 34 35.54 2.02 -37.72
C ASP A 34 35.34 1.09 -38.94
N LEU A 35 34.11 0.66 -39.20
CA LEU A 35 33.78 -0.14 -40.39
C LEU A 35 34.05 0.61 -41.71
N LYS A 36 33.83 1.93 -41.75
CA LYS A 36 34.17 2.75 -42.93
C LYS A 36 35.68 2.83 -43.12
N ASP A 37 36.44 2.98 -42.04
CA ASP A 37 37.90 3.06 -42.09
C ASP A 37 38.54 1.74 -42.51
N ILE A 38 38.09 0.61 -41.95
CA ILE A 38 38.53 -0.73 -42.37
C ILE A 38 38.23 -0.97 -43.85
N LYS A 39 37.01 -0.61 -44.31
CA LYS A 39 36.63 -0.72 -45.72
C LYS A 39 37.50 0.16 -46.62
N MET A 40 37.85 1.36 -46.17
CA MET A 40 38.74 2.26 -46.89
C MET A 40 40.17 1.70 -46.97
N GLN A 41 40.69 1.12 -45.89
CA GLN A 41 42.00 0.47 -45.86
C GLN A 41 42.06 -0.75 -46.81
N LEU A 42 41.01 -1.58 -46.82
CA LEU A 42 40.86 -2.69 -47.77
C LEU A 42 40.79 -2.20 -49.23
N SER A 43 40.13 -1.07 -49.48
CA SER A 43 40.05 -0.48 -50.82
C SER A 43 41.39 0.10 -51.29
N ARG A 44 42.15 0.74 -50.37
CA ARG A 44 43.50 1.26 -50.65
C ARG A 44 44.51 0.15 -50.93
N THR A 45 44.48 -0.92 -50.14
CA THR A 45 45.32 -2.12 -50.39
C THR A 45 44.99 -2.78 -51.72
N ALA A 46 43.72 -2.74 -52.15
CA ALA A 46 43.30 -3.22 -53.47
C ALA A 46 43.63 -2.28 -54.65
N GLN A 47 43.94 -0.99 -54.40
CA GLN A 47 44.34 -0.02 -55.44
C GLN A 47 45.87 0.09 -55.58
N THR A 48 46.62 -0.03 -54.49
CA THR A 48 48.09 -0.10 -54.56
C THR A 48 48.60 -1.32 -55.33
N THR A 49 47.77 -2.34 -55.52
CA THR A 49 48.05 -3.52 -56.34
C THR A 49 47.73 -3.33 -57.82
N SER A 50 46.89 -2.35 -58.19
CA SER A 50 46.65 -2.00 -59.60
C SER A 50 47.65 -0.99 -60.16
N ASP A 51 48.32 -0.19 -59.32
CA ASP A 51 49.26 0.86 -59.74
C ASP A 51 50.74 0.42 -59.77
N SER A 52 51.05 -0.85 -59.47
CA SER A 52 52.41 -1.41 -59.58
C SER A 52 52.83 -1.78 -61.02
N SER A 53 52.44 -0.98 -62.02
CA SER A 53 52.78 -1.21 -63.45
C SER A 53 53.61 -0.11 -64.11
N ASN A 54 54.18 0.84 -63.35
CA ASN A 54 55.06 1.87 -63.90
C ASN A 54 56.49 1.77 -63.35
N LEU A 55 57.31 0.94 -63.99
CA LEU A 55 58.78 0.97 -63.88
C LEU A 55 59.40 1.38 -65.25
N PRO A 56 60.60 2.00 -65.26
CA PRO A 56 61.27 2.50 -66.46
C PRO A 56 61.83 1.37 -67.36
N PRO A 57 62.21 1.66 -68.63
CA PRO A 57 62.60 0.66 -69.63
C PRO A 57 63.95 -0.04 -69.31
N PRO A 58 64.25 -1.18 -69.96
CA PRO A 58 65.09 -2.24 -69.40
C PRO A 58 66.58 -2.07 -69.70
N ILE A 59 67.41 -2.49 -68.74
CA ILE A 59 68.81 -2.87 -68.95
C ILE A 59 68.95 -4.36 -68.58
N PRO A 60 69.43 -5.25 -69.46
CA PRO A 60 69.72 -6.65 -69.10
C PRO A 60 71.20 -6.82 -68.72
N PRO A 61 71.66 -7.98 -68.22
CA PRO A 61 71.01 -9.00 -67.38
C PRO A 61 71.89 -9.44 -66.17
N LYS A 62 71.30 -10.02 -65.11
CA LYS A 62 71.76 -11.28 -64.43
C LYS A 62 71.10 -11.53 -63.06
N ARG A 63 70.41 -12.68 -62.96
CA ARG A 63 70.11 -13.54 -61.78
C ARG A 63 69.17 -12.97 -60.68
N PRO A 64 68.62 -13.84 -59.82
CA PRO A 64 67.66 -14.92 -60.07
C PRO A 64 66.26 -14.57 -59.52
N ASN A 65 65.23 -15.22 -60.06
CA ASN A 65 63.83 -15.19 -59.61
C ASN A 65 63.68 -15.40 -58.09
N VAL A 66 63.25 -14.37 -57.35
CA VAL A 66 62.76 -14.53 -55.96
C VAL A 66 61.55 -13.64 -55.62
N SER A 67 61.09 -12.72 -56.49
CA SER A 67 60.11 -11.69 -56.05
C SER A 67 58.63 -12.09 -56.12
N GLU A 68 58.22 -13.11 -56.89
CA GLU A 68 56.78 -13.39 -57.09
C GLU A 68 56.12 -14.19 -55.96
N THR A 69 56.87 -14.96 -55.17
CA THR A 69 56.32 -15.78 -54.07
C THR A 69 56.20 -15.04 -52.73
N TYR A 70 56.81 -13.86 -52.59
CA TYR A 70 56.78 -13.09 -51.35
C TYR A 70 55.58 -12.13 -51.27
N HIS A 71 55.15 -11.51 -52.37
CA HIS A 71 54.01 -10.57 -52.35
C HIS A 71 52.64 -11.26 -52.20
N GLY A 72 52.38 -12.34 -52.94
CA GLY A 72 51.09 -13.06 -52.83
C GLY A 72 50.84 -13.77 -51.48
N ASN A 73 51.91 -14.10 -50.74
CA ASN A 73 51.81 -14.68 -49.40
C ASN A 73 51.65 -13.63 -48.28
N ILE A 74 52.11 -12.39 -48.50
CA ILE A 74 51.90 -11.27 -47.57
C ILE A 74 50.48 -10.71 -47.74
N GLU A 75 49.96 -10.62 -48.97
CA GLU A 75 48.57 -10.24 -49.26
C GLU A 75 47.56 -11.20 -48.63
N LYS A 76 47.75 -12.52 -48.77
CA LYS A 76 46.87 -13.52 -48.14
C LYS A 76 46.98 -13.52 -46.61
N LYS A 77 48.17 -13.23 -46.05
CA LYS A 77 48.37 -13.14 -44.59
C LYS A 77 47.77 -11.90 -43.95
N ALA A 78 47.68 -10.77 -44.64
CA ALA A 78 47.13 -9.53 -44.11
C ALA A 78 45.62 -9.37 -44.37
N LYS A 79 45.12 -9.90 -45.50
CA LYS A 79 43.71 -9.79 -45.88
C LYS A 79 42.78 -10.71 -45.08
N GLY A 80 43.22 -11.92 -44.74
CA GLY A 80 42.44 -12.86 -43.93
C GLY A 80 42.07 -12.36 -42.52
N PRO A 81 43.02 -11.79 -41.74
CA PRO A 81 42.72 -11.19 -40.44
C PRO A 81 41.75 -10.01 -40.50
N LEU A 82 41.89 -9.13 -41.50
CA LEU A 82 41.00 -7.97 -41.69
C LEU A 82 39.57 -8.38 -42.09
N GLU A 83 39.42 -9.42 -42.92
CA GLU A 83 38.10 -9.95 -43.29
C GLU A 83 37.40 -10.62 -42.09
N MET A 84 38.15 -11.31 -41.24
CA MET A 84 37.65 -11.90 -39.99
C MET A 84 37.26 -10.83 -38.96
N GLU A 85 38.07 -9.78 -38.81
CA GLU A 85 37.77 -8.63 -37.92
C GLU A 85 36.53 -7.86 -38.39
N LEU A 86 36.35 -7.71 -39.71
CA LEU A 86 35.15 -7.10 -40.30
C LEU A 86 33.89 -7.96 -40.05
N GLU A 87 34.00 -9.28 -40.15
CA GLU A 87 32.88 -10.20 -39.88
C GLU A 87 32.51 -10.21 -38.38
N ASP A 88 33.50 -10.21 -37.50
CA ASP A 88 33.28 -10.09 -36.05
C ASP A 88 32.67 -8.73 -35.68
N ALA A 89 33.12 -7.63 -36.29
CA ALA A 89 32.53 -6.31 -36.09
C ALA A 89 31.08 -6.25 -36.57
N ARG A 90 30.76 -6.90 -37.69
CA ARG A 90 29.36 -7.02 -38.19
C ARG A 90 28.48 -7.80 -37.24
N LYS A 91 28.94 -8.94 -36.71
CA LYS A 91 28.17 -9.72 -35.74
C LYS A 91 27.90 -8.92 -34.46
N ARG A 92 28.91 -8.21 -33.94
CA ARG A 92 28.74 -7.32 -32.78
C ARG A 92 27.73 -6.21 -33.07
N LEU A 93 27.78 -5.61 -34.26
CA LEU A 93 26.83 -4.58 -34.67
C LEU A 93 25.40 -5.13 -34.72
N GLU A 94 25.19 -6.32 -35.26
CA GLU A 94 23.88 -6.96 -35.33
C GLU A 94 23.34 -7.31 -33.93
N GLU A 95 24.20 -7.75 -33.02
CA GLU A 95 23.84 -8.04 -31.64
C GLU A 95 23.44 -6.78 -30.86
N GLU A 96 24.18 -5.68 -31.02
CA GLU A 96 23.83 -4.38 -30.42
C GLU A 96 22.54 -3.81 -30.99
N LEU A 97 22.31 -3.91 -32.31
CA LEU A 97 21.03 -3.51 -32.93
C LEU A 97 19.84 -4.29 -32.35
N ARG A 98 20.00 -5.60 -32.07
CA ARG A 98 18.96 -6.40 -31.41
C ARG A 98 18.71 -5.96 -29.96
N LYS A 99 19.77 -5.60 -29.22
CA LYS A 99 19.63 -5.07 -27.85
C LYS A 99 18.90 -3.74 -27.86
N VAL A 100 19.25 -2.81 -28.74
CA VAL A 100 18.56 -1.52 -28.89
C VAL A 100 17.08 -1.75 -29.18
N ALA A 101 16.74 -2.60 -30.15
CA ALA A 101 15.34 -2.91 -30.45
C ALA A 101 14.58 -3.47 -29.25
N THR A 102 15.22 -4.31 -28.43
CA THR A 102 14.62 -4.88 -27.22
C THR A 102 14.40 -3.81 -26.15
N LEU A 103 15.39 -2.96 -25.90
CA LEU A 103 15.29 -1.85 -24.95
C LEU A 103 14.22 -0.84 -25.37
N GLN A 104 14.12 -0.55 -26.66
CA GLN A 104 13.12 0.37 -27.20
C GLN A 104 11.68 -0.15 -27.04
N ASN A 105 11.49 -1.47 -27.21
CA ASN A 105 10.22 -2.12 -26.91
C ASN A 105 9.87 -2.02 -25.41
N GLN A 106 10.85 -2.22 -24.52
CA GLN A 106 10.65 -2.06 -23.08
C GLN A 106 10.30 -0.63 -22.68
N ILE A 107 10.97 0.37 -23.26
CA ILE A 107 10.67 1.80 -23.05
C ILE A 107 9.23 2.08 -23.48
N THR A 108 8.83 1.62 -24.68
CA THR A 108 7.48 1.83 -25.21
C THR A 108 6.41 1.20 -24.30
N GLU A 109 6.66 -0.01 -23.78
CA GLU A 109 5.77 -0.68 -22.84
C GLU A 109 5.64 0.11 -21.53
N LYS A 110 6.76 0.59 -20.97
CA LYS A 110 6.79 1.38 -19.74
C LYS A 110 6.12 2.74 -19.92
N ASP A 111 6.30 3.41 -21.06
CA ASP A 111 5.62 4.65 -21.40
C ASP A 111 4.10 4.47 -21.47
N HIS A 112 3.64 3.36 -22.05
CA HIS A 112 2.22 3.01 -22.01
C HIS A 112 1.69 2.78 -20.59
N GLN A 113 2.47 2.15 -19.72
CA GLN A 113 2.12 1.99 -18.31
C GLN A 113 2.05 3.35 -17.59
N ILE A 114 3.04 4.23 -17.78
CA ILE A 114 3.04 5.59 -17.22
C ILE A 114 1.81 6.37 -17.71
N ALA A 115 1.51 6.33 -19.01
CA ALA A 115 0.35 7.02 -19.58
C ALA A 115 -0.96 6.51 -18.98
N ASN A 116 -1.07 5.20 -18.72
CA ASN A 116 -2.23 4.62 -18.03
C ASN A 116 -2.33 5.07 -16.57
N TYR A 117 -1.22 5.09 -15.82
CA TYR A 117 -1.20 5.60 -14.46
C TYR A 117 -1.56 7.10 -14.39
N LYS A 118 -1.02 7.92 -15.29
CA LYS A 118 -1.38 9.34 -15.40
C LYS A 118 -2.89 9.52 -15.65
N LYS A 119 -3.46 8.74 -16.57
CA LYS A 119 -4.93 8.75 -16.80
C LYS A 119 -5.71 8.33 -15.56
N MET A 120 -5.25 7.33 -14.81
CA MET A 120 -5.90 6.88 -13.57
C MET A 120 -5.86 7.95 -12.48
N ILE A 121 -4.73 8.63 -12.28
CA ILE A 121 -4.57 9.73 -11.31
C ILE A 121 -5.55 10.87 -11.62
N VAL A 122 -5.64 11.26 -12.90
CA VAL A 122 -6.56 12.31 -13.34
C VAL A 122 -8.02 11.89 -13.11
N ARG A 123 -8.36 10.61 -13.36
CA ARG A 123 -9.71 10.09 -13.13
C ARG A 123 -10.04 9.92 -11.64
N SER A 124 -9.08 9.61 -10.78
CA SER A 124 -9.29 9.48 -9.33
C SER A 124 -9.49 10.83 -8.63
N GLY A 125 -9.07 11.94 -9.25
CA GLY A 125 -9.37 13.30 -8.81
C GLY A 125 -10.74 13.82 -9.22
N ARG A 126 -11.50 13.08 -10.04
CA ARG A 126 -12.87 13.48 -10.38
C ARG A 126 -13.77 13.21 -9.18
N ARG A 127 -14.65 14.18 -8.89
CA ARG A 127 -15.63 14.11 -7.80
C ARG A 127 -16.58 12.94 -8.07
N GLU A 128 -16.40 11.84 -7.36
CA GLU A 128 -17.43 10.81 -7.21
C GLU A 128 -18.40 11.31 -6.12
N ASP A 129 -19.70 11.07 -6.30
CA ASP A 129 -20.68 11.41 -5.28
C ASP A 129 -20.30 10.69 -3.98
N GLY A 130 -20.10 11.46 -2.92
CA GLY A 130 -19.70 10.93 -1.62
C GLY A 130 -20.74 9.94 -1.08
N PRO A 131 -20.34 9.04 -0.16
CA PRO A 131 -21.26 8.06 0.41
C PRO A 131 -22.47 8.74 1.06
N ASN A 132 -23.67 8.23 0.76
CA ASN A 132 -24.91 8.70 1.37
C ASN A 132 -24.95 8.27 2.85
N ASP A 133 -25.39 9.17 3.74
CA ASP A 133 -25.63 8.88 5.18
C ASP A 133 -26.37 7.55 5.37
N ALA A 134 -27.40 7.28 4.55
CA ALA A 134 -28.21 6.06 4.63
C ALA A 134 -27.40 4.79 4.31
N GLN A 135 -26.46 4.86 3.36
CA GLN A 135 -25.57 3.74 3.03
C GLN A 135 -24.59 3.48 4.17
N ILE A 136 -24.03 4.54 4.76
CA ILE A 136 -23.13 4.42 5.92
C ILE A 136 -23.87 3.78 7.10
N ILE A 137 -25.08 4.25 7.40
CA ILE A 137 -25.91 3.67 8.48
C ILE A 137 -26.18 2.19 8.21
N ALA A 138 -26.61 1.83 7.00
CA ALA A 138 -26.90 0.44 6.65
C ALA A 138 -25.67 -0.48 6.81
N LEU A 139 -24.49 -0.03 6.37
CA LEU A 139 -23.25 -0.78 6.52
C LEU A 139 -22.81 -0.92 7.99
N LEU A 140 -22.99 0.11 8.81
CA LEU A 140 -22.67 0.06 10.24
C LEU A 140 -23.62 -0.85 11.02
N VAL A 141 -24.92 -0.82 10.69
CA VAL A 141 -25.90 -1.75 11.26
C VAL A 141 -25.57 -3.19 10.87
N LYS A 142 -25.19 -3.42 9.61
CA LYS A 142 -24.68 -4.71 9.16
C LYS A 142 -23.43 -5.12 9.94
N LEU A 143 -22.44 -4.23 10.09
CA LEU A 143 -21.24 -4.50 10.88
C LEU A 143 -21.57 -4.88 12.33
N LYS A 144 -22.47 -4.14 12.98
CA LYS A 144 -22.96 -4.46 14.34
C LYS A 144 -23.57 -5.87 14.39
N SER A 145 -24.39 -6.24 13.42
CA SER A 145 -24.98 -7.58 13.30
C SER A 145 -23.94 -8.68 13.02
N ASP A 146 -22.95 -8.40 12.17
CA ASP A 146 -21.89 -9.32 11.82
C ASP A 146 -20.98 -9.62 13.02
N ILE A 147 -20.69 -8.61 13.87
CA ILE A 147 -20.00 -8.80 15.16
C ILE A 147 -20.77 -9.78 16.06
N VAL A 148 -22.09 -9.59 16.21
CA VAL A 148 -22.92 -10.48 17.03
C VAL A 148 -22.86 -11.91 16.48
N SER A 149 -23.03 -12.06 15.17
CA SER A 149 -23.02 -13.37 14.49
C SER A 149 -21.66 -14.08 14.64
N PHE A 150 -20.56 -13.34 14.50
CA PHE A 150 -19.21 -13.84 14.71
C PHE A 150 -19.01 -14.30 16.16
N CYS A 151 -19.36 -13.48 17.16
CA CYS A 151 -19.21 -13.86 18.56
C CYS A 151 -20.01 -15.13 18.89
N MET A 152 -21.24 -15.25 18.41
CA MET A 152 -22.08 -16.44 18.66
C MET A 152 -21.51 -17.72 18.02
N LYS A 153 -20.93 -17.63 16.81
CA LYS A 153 -20.40 -18.78 16.08
C LYS A 153 -19.00 -19.19 16.56
N CYS A 154 -18.11 -18.22 16.67
CA CYS A 154 -16.67 -18.45 16.86
C CYS A 154 -16.22 -18.26 18.32
N LEU A 155 -16.98 -17.52 19.14
CA LEU A 155 -16.65 -17.17 20.52
C LEU A 155 -17.82 -17.40 21.51
N PRO A 156 -18.49 -18.58 21.50
CA PRO A 156 -19.79 -18.80 22.15
C PRO A 156 -19.77 -18.78 23.68
N ALA A 157 -18.59 -18.72 24.31
CA ALA A 157 -18.47 -18.67 25.77
C ALA A 157 -18.18 -17.25 26.29
N GLY A 158 -18.10 -16.25 25.40
CA GLY A 158 -17.82 -14.87 25.74
C GLY A 158 -16.52 -14.67 26.54
N ILE A 159 -16.49 -13.62 27.35
CA ILE A 159 -15.43 -13.36 28.33
C ILE A 159 -15.85 -13.94 29.69
N ARG A 160 -14.89 -14.52 30.44
CA ARG A 160 -15.15 -14.90 31.83
C ARG A 160 -15.28 -13.63 32.67
N VAL A 161 -16.50 -13.30 33.03
CA VAL A 161 -16.78 -12.27 34.03
C VAL A 161 -17.01 -12.99 35.35
N SER A 162 -16.25 -12.63 36.40
CA SER A 162 -16.57 -13.07 37.77
C SER A 162 -18.05 -12.77 38.04
N ARG A 163 -18.77 -13.60 38.80
CA ARG A 163 -20.18 -13.32 39.12
C ARG A 163 -20.25 -11.97 39.84
N ILE A 164 -20.64 -10.94 39.10
CA ILE A 164 -20.92 -9.61 39.62
C ILE A 164 -22.40 -9.60 39.95
N GLU A 165 -22.71 -9.29 41.20
CA GLU A 165 -24.10 -9.27 41.67
C GLU A 165 -24.91 -8.21 40.89
N GLY A 166 -26.11 -8.57 40.45
CA GLY A 166 -26.95 -7.69 39.61
C GLY A 166 -26.50 -7.53 38.15
N ALA A 167 -25.48 -8.27 37.68
CA ALA A 167 -25.11 -8.27 36.27
C ALA A 167 -26.11 -9.04 35.40
N SER A 168 -26.38 -8.51 34.21
CA SER A 168 -27.15 -9.22 33.17
C SER A 168 -26.52 -10.59 32.83
N PRO A 169 -27.34 -11.63 32.54
CA PRO A 169 -26.81 -12.97 32.26
C PRO A 169 -25.93 -13.03 31.00
N GLU A 170 -26.15 -12.14 30.03
CA GLU A 170 -25.41 -12.02 28.76
C GLU A 170 -24.14 -11.15 28.85
N ILE A 171 -23.73 -10.72 30.05
CA ILE A 171 -22.64 -9.74 30.22
C ILE A 171 -21.30 -10.18 29.59
N GLY A 172 -20.97 -11.47 29.69
CA GLY A 172 -19.75 -12.03 29.09
C GLY A 172 -19.75 -11.95 27.57
N ASP A 173 -20.91 -12.14 26.94
CA ASP A 173 -21.06 -12.03 25.49
C ASP A 173 -21.02 -10.57 25.05
N LEU A 174 -21.67 -9.66 25.79
CA LEU A 174 -21.60 -8.22 25.53
C LEU A 174 -20.15 -7.73 25.59
N PHE A 175 -19.39 -8.13 26.61
CA PHE A 175 -17.98 -7.74 26.74
C PHE A 175 -17.11 -8.29 25.60
N MET A 176 -17.40 -9.50 25.12
CA MET A 176 -16.71 -10.05 23.95
C MET A 176 -17.03 -9.24 22.68
N ARG A 177 -18.29 -8.86 22.47
CA ARG A 177 -18.68 -7.98 21.35
C ARG A 177 -17.97 -6.64 21.41
N ALA A 178 -17.88 -6.06 22.61
CA ALA A 178 -17.12 -4.82 22.84
C ALA A 178 -15.65 -4.98 22.49
N GLU A 179 -15.03 -6.12 22.82
CA GLU A 179 -13.64 -6.40 22.49
C GLU A 179 -13.43 -6.49 20.97
N VAL A 180 -14.29 -7.23 20.26
CA VAL A 180 -14.25 -7.29 18.80
C VAL A 180 -14.41 -5.89 18.18
N ALA A 181 -15.40 -5.11 18.63
CA ALA A 181 -15.62 -3.75 18.16
C ALA A 181 -14.42 -2.83 18.42
N ASN A 182 -13.79 -2.92 19.61
CA ASN A 182 -12.57 -2.19 19.94
C ASN A 182 -11.41 -2.54 19.01
N GLN A 183 -11.19 -3.82 18.74
CA GLN A 183 -10.13 -4.26 17.85
C GLN A 183 -10.36 -3.81 16.41
N LEU A 184 -11.60 -3.87 15.91
CA LEU A 184 -11.94 -3.30 14.61
C LEU A 184 -11.72 -1.77 14.57
N TYR A 185 -12.10 -1.07 15.63
CA TYR A 185 -11.83 0.37 15.74
C TYR A 185 -10.33 0.67 15.72
N LEU A 186 -9.54 -0.03 16.54
CA LEU A 186 -8.09 0.15 16.62
C LEU A 186 -7.36 -0.24 15.34
N GLY A 187 -7.88 -1.22 14.59
CA GLY A 187 -7.29 -1.67 13.32
C GLY A 187 -7.70 -0.84 12.11
N PHE A 188 -8.88 -0.20 12.13
CA PHE A 188 -9.42 0.44 10.93
C PHE A 188 -9.88 1.89 11.12
N PHE A 189 -10.33 2.32 12.29
CA PHE A 189 -11.04 3.60 12.47
C PHE A 189 -10.33 4.59 13.39
N SER A 190 -9.38 4.14 14.21
CA SER A 190 -8.60 5.02 15.07
C SER A 190 -7.83 6.04 14.22
N HIS A 191 -7.71 7.25 14.76
CA HIS A 191 -6.93 8.35 14.19
C HIS A 191 -5.44 8.00 14.02
N THR A 192 -4.95 7.00 14.75
CA THR A 192 -3.58 6.47 14.62
C THR A 192 -3.43 5.52 13.44
N VAL A 193 -4.53 4.95 12.95
CA VAL A 193 -4.51 4.09 11.78
C VAL A 193 -4.57 4.98 10.56
N THR A 194 -3.47 4.94 9.82
CA THR A 194 -3.25 5.67 8.58
C THR A 194 -3.23 4.70 7.41
N PRO A 195 -4.29 3.90 7.11
CA PRO A 195 -4.23 3.06 5.95
C PRO A 195 -4.61 3.92 4.74
N PHE A 196 -3.65 4.17 3.84
CA PHE A 196 -3.98 4.60 2.49
C PHE A 196 -2.98 4.04 1.48
N GLY A 197 -3.42 3.02 0.74
CA GLY A 197 -2.66 2.40 -0.33
C GLY A 197 -2.23 0.98 -0.01
N HIS A 198 -2.20 0.15 -1.06
CA HIS A 198 -1.70 -1.23 -1.08
C HIS A 198 -0.28 -1.41 -0.49
N LEU A 199 0.46 -0.31 -0.25
CA LEU A 199 1.80 -0.37 0.34
C LEU A 199 1.83 -0.57 1.84
N ASP A 200 0.78 -0.23 2.59
CA ASP A 200 0.86 -0.40 4.05
C ASP A 200 0.88 -1.89 4.43
N ALA A 201 0.21 -2.75 3.64
CA ALA A 201 0.27 -4.21 3.78
C ALA A 201 1.63 -4.82 3.37
N MET A 202 2.37 -4.20 2.45
CA MET A 202 3.74 -4.65 2.10
C MET A 202 4.79 -4.19 3.11
N ASN A 203 4.51 -3.12 3.83
CA ASN A 203 5.47 -2.47 4.71
C ASN A 203 5.37 -2.96 6.17
N ASP A 204 4.21 -3.40 6.65
CA ASP A 204 4.04 -3.78 8.06
C ASP A 204 4.91 -4.99 8.49
N TYR A 205 5.17 -5.95 7.58
CA TYR A 205 6.05 -7.10 7.90
C TYR A 205 7.55 -6.73 7.94
N VAL A 206 7.97 -5.69 7.20
CA VAL A 206 9.36 -5.22 7.19
C VAL A 206 9.63 -4.20 8.31
N PHE A 207 8.62 -3.41 8.69
CA PHE A 207 8.77 -2.33 9.68
C PHE A 207 8.56 -2.76 11.13
N ARG A 208 7.78 -3.80 11.43
CA ARG A 208 7.68 -4.32 12.81
C ARG A 208 9.00 -4.92 13.33
N ASN A 209 9.90 -5.35 12.45
CA ASN A 209 11.15 -6.02 12.81
C ASN A 209 12.41 -5.14 12.74
N ARG A 210 12.30 -3.86 12.37
CA ARG A 210 13.42 -2.91 12.45
C ARG A 210 13.09 -1.84 13.46
N GLN A 211 13.79 -1.85 14.60
CA GLN A 211 13.82 -0.75 15.55
C GLN A 211 14.14 0.55 14.83
N GLY A 212 13.12 1.38 14.60
CA GLY A 212 13.25 2.70 13.99
C GLY A 212 11.91 3.18 13.47
N ASP A 213 11.52 4.38 13.88
CA ASP A 213 10.34 5.16 13.47
C ASP A 213 10.27 5.42 11.94
N VAL A 214 10.16 4.38 11.13
CA VAL A 214 10.01 4.54 9.68
C VAL A 214 8.54 4.54 9.35
N LEU A 215 7.98 5.75 9.40
CA LEU A 215 6.64 6.04 8.92
C LEU A 215 6.50 5.62 7.45
N SER A 216 5.35 5.03 7.10
CA SER A 216 5.02 4.75 5.71
C SER A 216 5.06 6.03 4.86
N PRO A 217 5.29 5.94 3.53
CA PRO A 217 5.29 7.12 2.68
C PRO A 217 4.06 8.01 2.88
N TYR A 218 2.88 7.39 3.05
CA TYR A 218 1.61 8.08 3.30
C TYR A 218 1.59 8.74 4.67
N GLN A 219 2.00 8.03 5.73
CA GLN A 219 2.15 8.58 7.07
C GLN A 219 3.09 9.79 7.11
N ARG A 220 4.16 9.80 6.31
CA ARG A 220 5.11 10.94 6.26
C ARG A 220 4.46 12.19 5.70
N VAL A 221 3.64 12.08 4.65
CA VAL A 221 2.95 13.23 4.08
C VAL A 221 1.84 13.70 5.00
N GLU A 222 1.04 12.77 5.52
CA GLU A 222 -0.01 13.11 6.49
C GLU A 222 0.57 13.76 7.75
N LYS A 223 1.69 13.25 8.29
CA LYS A 223 2.39 13.86 9.43
C LYS A 223 2.94 15.24 9.11
N ARG A 224 3.47 15.48 7.90
CA ARG A 224 3.93 16.82 7.46
C ARG A 224 2.78 17.83 7.46
N PHE A 225 1.61 17.42 7.00
CA PHE A 225 0.43 18.27 7.06
C PHE A 225 -0.03 18.49 8.51
N MET A 226 -0.07 17.44 9.32
CA MET A 226 -0.48 17.54 10.73
C MET A 226 0.52 18.32 11.60
N SER A 227 1.82 18.33 11.29
CA SER A 227 2.81 19.17 11.98
C SER A 227 2.59 20.65 11.67
N ALA A 228 2.27 21.01 10.42
CA ALA A 228 1.91 22.38 10.06
C ALA A 228 0.66 22.87 10.82
N LYS A 229 -0.26 21.96 11.18
CA LYS A 229 -1.41 22.26 12.06
C LYS A 229 -0.99 22.69 13.45
N ARG A 230 -0.04 21.95 14.05
CA ARG A 230 0.44 22.20 15.43
C ARG A 230 1.22 23.50 15.56
N ASP A 231 1.94 23.87 14.50
CA ASP A 231 2.71 25.12 14.46
C ASP A 231 1.84 26.34 14.13
N GLY A 232 0.51 26.18 14.03
CA GLY A 232 -0.43 27.26 13.72
C GLY A 232 -0.32 27.80 12.29
N THR A 233 0.41 27.11 11.41
CA THR A 233 0.69 27.55 10.04
C THR A 233 -0.25 26.92 9.00
N MET A 234 -1.11 25.97 9.38
CA MET A 234 -2.15 25.46 8.49
C MET A 234 -3.23 26.51 8.25
N THR A 235 -3.37 26.93 7.00
CA THR A 235 -4.55 27.62 6.50
C THR A 235 -5.71 26.63 6.34
N ALA A 236 -6.96 27.10 6.38
CA ALA A 236 -8.15 26.27 6.12
C ALA A 236 -8.05 25.52 4.77
N THR A 237 -7.36 26.11 3.78
CA THR A 237 -7.06 25.49 2.49
C THR A 237 -6.21 24.23 2.61
N ALA A 238 -5.27 24.18 3.56
CA ALA A 238 -4.39 23.04 3.75
C ALA A 238 -5.14 21.82 4.33
N GLU A 239 -6.20 22.02 5.13
CA GLU A 239 -7.00 20.89 5.64
C GLU A 239 -7.85 20.26 4.54
N ASP A 240 -8.41 21.09 3.67
CA ASP A 240 -9.17 20.64 2.51
C ASP A 240 -8.25 19.95 1.49
N GLU A 241 -7.02 20.43 1.30
CA GLU A 241 -5.99 19.78 0.49
C GLU A 241 -5.62 18.38 1.01
N VAL A 242 -5.48 18.22 2.33
CA VAL A 242 -5.23 16.90 2.95
C VAL A 242 -6.41 15.96 2.71
N LYS A 243 -7.64 16.45 2.88
CA LYS A 243 -8.83 15.65 2.61
C LYS A 243 -8.89 15.23 1.14
N ASP A 244 -8.72 16.16 0.21
CA ASP A 244 -8.72 15.86 -1.22
C ASP A 244 -7.59 14.88 -1.59
N TRP A 245 -6.40 15.01 -1.00
CA TRP A 245 -5.29 14.06 -1.16
C TRP A 245 -5.63 12.66 -0.65
N ARG A 246 -6.25 12.54 0.54
CA ARG A 246 -6.73 11.25 1.09
C ARG A 246 -7.73 10.60 0.14
N ILE A 247 -8.72 11.35 -0.32
CA ILE A 247 -9.76 10.88 -1.24
C ILE A 247 -9.13 10.36 -2.55
N MET A 248 -8.25 11.15 -3.17
CA MET A 248 -7.55 10.76 -4.39
C MET A 248 -6.74 9.49 -4.20
N THR A 249 -6.05 9.37 -3.06
CA THR A 249 -5.22 8.21 -2.75
C THR A 249 -6.05 6.94 -2.57
N VAL A 250 -7.18 7.00 -1.86
CA VAL A 250 -8.11 5.86 -1.74
C VAL A 250 -8.62 5.42 -3.10
N ASN A 251 -9.07 6.38 -3.91
CA ASN A 251 -9.63 6.10 -5.23
C ASN A 251 -8.57 5.50 -6.17
N LEU A 252 -7.34 5.99 -6.10
CA LEU A 252 -6.22 5.44 -6.85
C LEU A 252 -5.89 4.01 -6.38
N ALA A 253 -5.85 3.78 -5.06
CA ALA A 253 -5.56 2.46 -4.50
C ALA A 253 -6.61 1.41 -4.92
N ARG A 254 -7.90 1.77 -4.89
CA ARG A 254 -9.00 0.90 -5.37
C ARG A 254 -8.88 0.58 -6.87
N LYS A 255 -8.44 1.54 -7.69
CA LYS A 255 -8.32 1.37 -9.15
C LYS A 255 -7.04 0.64 -9.56
N ALA A 256 -5.97 0.72 -8.77
CA ALA A 256 -4.66 0.18 -9.09
C ALA A 256 -4.39 -1.22 -8.54
N SER A 257 -5.00 -1.60 -7.41
CA SER A 257 -4.65 -2.84 -6.72
C SER A 257 -5.64 -3.97 -7.00
N LYS A 258 -5.10 -5.17 -7.27
CA LYS A 258 -5.85 -6.44 -7.25
C LYS A 258 -5.87 -7.08 -5.85
N GLU A 259 -5.09 -6.56 -4.89
CA GLU A 259 -4.91 -7.11 -3.53
C GLU A 259 -5.47 -6.17 -2.44
N VAL A 260 -6.62 -5.55 -2.69
CA VAL A 260 -7.24 -4.59 -1.74
C VAL A 260 -7.54 -5.24 -0.38
N GLU A 261 -7.81 -6.55 -0.36
CA GLU A 261 -8.24 -7.30 0.83
C GLU A 261 -7.08 -7.78 1.73
N LYS A 262 -5.82 -7.65 1.29
CA LYS A 262 -4.67 -8.20 2.02
C LYS A 262 -4.51 -7.58 3.40
N TYR A 263 -4.77 -6.28 3.53
CA TYR A 263 -4.69 -5.60 4.81
C TYR A 263 -5.74 -6.10 5.81
N SER A 264 -7.00 -6.28 5.36
CA SER A 264 -8.06 -6.84 6.20
C SER A 264 -7.77 -8.26 6.66
N ILE A 265 -7.13 -9.08 5.82
CA ILE A 265 -6.72 -10.45 6.18
C ILE A 265 -5.64 -10.43 7.27
N LEU A 266 -4.59 -9.62 7.09
CA LEU A 266 -3.51 -9.47 8.09
C LEU A 266 -4.04 -8.97 9.44
N GLN A 267 -4.96 -7.99 9.43
CA GLN A 267 -5.60 -7.51 10.65
C GLN A 267 -6.44 -8.60 11.31
N ALA A 268 -7.18 -9.41 10.55
CA ALA A 268 -7.94 -10.52 11.10
C ALA A 268 -7.03 -11.56 11.78
N GLU A 269 -5.89 -11.89 11.17
CA GLU A 269 -4.88 -12.79 11.73
C GLU A 269 -4.29 -12.25 13.03
N ASP A 270 -3.90 -10.97 13.06
CA ASP A 270 -3.36 -10.33 14.25
C ASP A 270 -4.40 -10.27 15.38
N MET A 271 -5.62 -9.82 15.08
CA MET A 271 -6.73 -9.73 16.03
C MET A 271 -7.05 -11.10 16.66
N TRP A 272 -7.08 -12.15 15.83
CA TRP A 272 -7.34 -13.51 16.29
C TRP A 272 -6.24 -14.01 17.23
N LYS A 273 -5.00 -13.97 16.76
CA LYS A 273 -3.85 -14.58 17.43
C LYS A 273 -3.49 -13.88 18.74
N TYR A 274 -3.55 -12.55 18.77
CA TYR A 274 -3.01 -11.77 19.88
C TYR A 274 -4.06 -11.29 20.87
N VAL A 275 -5.34 -11.21 20.49
CA VAL A 275 -6.38 -10.64 21.36
C VAL A 275 -7.53 -11.62 21.58
N LEU A 276 -8.29 -11.93 20.52
CA LEU A 276 -9.58 -12.60 20.66
C LEU A 276 -9.44 -14.05 21.15
N HIS A 277 -8.42 -14.77 20.68
CA HIS A 277 -8.14 -16.12 21.16
C HIS A 277 -7.73 -16.13 22.65
N GLN A 278 -7.09 -15.08 23.15
CA GLN A 278 -6.62 -15.02 24.53
C GLN A 278 -7.72 -14.60 25.51
N HIS A 279 -8.58 -13.65 25.10
CA HIS A 279 -9.62 -13.09 25.96
C HIS A 279 -10.87 -13.98 26.07
N SER A 280 -11.07 -14.91 25.15
CA SER A 280 -12.22 -15.82 25.15
C SER A 280 -12.14 -16.89 26.24
N ALA A 281 -13.20 -16.96 27.03
CA ALA A 281 -13.41 -18.01 28.04
C ALA A 281 -13.34 -19.42 27.44
N HIS A 282 -13.76 -19.54 26.18
CA HIS A 282 -13.80 -20.81 25.44
C HIS A 282 -12.41 -21.41 25.32
N PHE A 283 -11.44 -20.61 24.89
CA PHE A 283 -10.06 -21.06 24.64
C PHE A 283 -9.21 -21.07 25.90
N ALA A 284 -9.48 -20.20 26.87
CA ALA A 284 -8.85 -20.25 28.19
C ALA A 284 -9.11 -21.57 28.94
N SER A 285 -10.18 -22.30 28.59
CA SER A 285 -10.57 -23.57 29.21
C SER A 285 -9.92 -24.82 28.57
N GLY A 286 -9.12 -24.66 27.51
CA GLY A 286 -8.45 -25.76 26.82
C GLY A 286 -9.35 -26.61 25.92
N LYS A 287 -10.66 -26.34 25.85
CA LYS A 287 -11.60 -27.01 24.93
C LYS A 287 -11.45 -26.41 23.51
N LYS A 288 -10.53 -26.93 22.70
CA LYS A 288 -10.25 -26.37 21.36
C LYS A 288 -11.28 -26.80 20.30
N ARG A 289 -11.91 -25.83 19.63
CA ARG A 289 -12.64 -26.01 18.35
C ARG A 289 -11.91 -25.43 17.13
N ILE A 290 -11.17 -24.34 17.31
CA ILE A 290 -10.41 -23.67 16.24
C ILE A 290 -8.97 -23.45 16.73
N PRO A 291 -7.93 -23.84 15.95
CA PRO A 291 -6.53 -23.58 16.31
C PRO A 291 -6.21 -22.08 16.37
N VAL A 292 -5.30 -21.68 17.26
CA VAL A 292 -4.75 -20.30 17.34
C VAL A 292 -4.23 -19.81 15.98
N ASN A 293 -3.61 -20.72 15.22
CA ASN A 293 -2.98 -20.40 13.95
C ASN A 293 -3.96 -20.44 12.76
N GLN A 294 -5.26 -20.64 13.01
CA GLN A 294 -6.28 -20.66 11.99
C GLN A 294 -7.31 -19.58 12.28
N THR A 295 -7.19 -18.46 11.56
CA THR A 295 -8.14 -17.35 11.63
C THR A 295 -9.49 -17.78 11.05
N PRO A 296 -10.61 -17.56 11.77
CA PRO A 296 -11.94 -17.85 11.24
C PRO A 296 -12.24 -17.01 9.99
N GLU A 297 -12.87 -17.62 8.99
CA GLU A 297 -13.30 -16.93 7.77
C GLU A 297 -14.29 -15.80 8.09
N GLU A 298 -15.16 -16.01 9.09
CA GLU A 298 -16.08 -14.98 9.57
C GLU A 298 -15.37 -13.73 10.10
N LEU A 299 -14.18 -13.88 10.72
CA LEU A 299 -13.39 -12.74 11.17
C LEU A 299 -12.74 -12.00 10.01
N ILE A 300 -12.30 -12.73 8.99
CA ILE A 300 -11.75 -12.15 7.76
C ILE A 300 -12.82 -11.31 7.06
N GLU A 301 -14.01 -11.85 6.86
CA GLU A 301 -15.14 -11.13 6.24
C GLU A 301 -15.60 -9.93 7.06
N LEU A 302 -15.57 -10.05 8.39
CA LEU A 302 -15.83 -8.93 9.30
C LEU A 302 -14.79 -7.80 9.13
N CYS A 303 -13.51 -8.16 9.04
CA CYS A 303 -12.43 -7.21 8.82
C CYS A 303 -12.50 -6.56 7.43
N LYS A 304 -12.88 -7.30 6.38
CA LYS A 304 -13.14 -6.73 5.05
C LYS A 304 -14.27 -5.70 5.09
N THR A 305 -15.38 -6.05 5.72
CA THR A 305 -16.52 -5.12 5.88
C THR A 305 -16.10 -3.86 6.64
N ALA A 306 -15.37 -4.00 7.76
CA ALA A 306 -14.85 -2.87 8.52
C ALA A 306 -13.89 -1.99 7.70
N TYR A 307 -13.00 -2.63 6.93
CA TYR A 307 -12.06 -1.95 6.04
C TYR A 307 -12.78 -1.15 4.95
N ASP A 308 -13.80 -1.71 4.31
CA ASP A 308 -14.58 -1.01 3.30
C ASP A 308 -15.30 0.22 3.84
N ILE A 309 -15.90 0.12 5.03
CA ILE A 309 -16.54 1.25 5.72
C ILE A 309 -15.49 2.31 6.07
N ALA A 310 -14.33 1.89 6.58
CA ALA A 310 -13.21 2.78 6.91
C ALA A 310 -12.68 3.53 5.67
N LEU A 311 -12.66 2.88 4.50
CA LEU A 311 -12.35 3.52 3.23
C LEU A 311 -13.45 4.51 2.80
N LEU A 312 -14.73 4.22 3.04
CA LEU A 312 -15.83 5.15 2.76
C LEU A 312 -15.74 6.42 3.62
N PHE A 313 -15.47 6.27 4.93
CA PHE A 313 -15.31 7.42 5.83
C PHE A 313 -14.20 8.35 5.35
N ARG A 314 -13.10 7.76 4.88
CA ARG A 314 -11.90 8.50 4.47
C ARG A 314 -11.94 9.01 3.03
N SER A 315 -12.76 8.42 2.17
CA SER A 315 -13.01 8.91 0.80
C SER A 315 -14.14 9.94 0.73
N SER A 316 -14.74 10.27 1.87
CA SER A 316 -15.74 11.33 2.00
C SER A 316 -15.11 12.69 2.30
N ARG A 317 -15.72 13.75 1.77
CA ARG A 317 -15.44 15.14 2.15
C ARG A 317 -16.02 15.51 3.52
N ILE A 318 -17.12 14.87 3.86
CA ILE A 318 -17.73 14.94 5.18
C ILE A 318 -16.96 14.02 6.12
N GLU A 319 -16.54 14.56 7.26
CA GLU A 319 -15.87 13.83 8.32
C GLU A 319 -16.87 12.92 9.04
N TYR A 320 -16.59 11.62 9.04
CA TYR A 320 -17.30 10.62 9.81
C TYR A 320 -16.38 10.06 10.89
N ARG A 321 -16.91 9.80 12.08
CA ARG A 321 -16.14 9.23 13.19
C ARG A 321 -16.97 8.21 13.95
N TRP A 322 -16.35 7.06 14.21
CA TRP A 322 -16.90 6.04 15.10
C TRP A 322 -16.25 6.18 16.48
N MET A 323 -17.04 6.50 17.50
CA MET A 323 -16.59 6.82 18.86
C MET A 323 -16.54 5.57 19.76
N GLN A 324 -15.78 4.55 19.35
CA GLN A 324 -15.74 3.26 20.07
C GLN A 324 -14.97 3.34 21.41
N MET A 325 -13.91 4.15 21.47
CA MET A 325 -13.03 4.30 22.64
C MET A 325 -13.38 5.54 23.49
N ALA A 326 -14.60 6.05 23.38
CA ALA A 326 -15.06 7.18 24.19
C ALA A 326 -15.02 6.80 25.68
N THR A 327 -14.56 7.70 26.55
CA THR A 327 -14.50 7.43 28.00
C THR A 327 -15.86 7.74 28.62
N GLY A 328 -16.14 7.19 29.82
CA GLY A 328 -17.49 7.26 30.43
C GLY A 328 -18.08 8.67 30.61
N ALA A 329 -17.28 9.74 30.57
CA ALA A 329 -17.77 11.13 30.58
C ALA A 329 -18.17 11.66 29.18
N ASP A 330 -17.71 11.00 28.11
CA ASP A 330 -17.91 11.40 26.72
C ASP A 330 -19.15 10.77 26.09
N VAL A 331 -19.79 9.80 26.76
CA VAL A 331 -21.01 9.15 26.27
C VAL A 331 -22.22 9.89 26.84
N PRO A 332 -23.04 10.57 26.01
CA PRO A 332 -24.20 11.29 26.51
C PRO A 332 -25.21 10.31 27.12
N ASP A 333 -25.57 10.49 28.39
CA ASP A 333 -26.57 9.68 29.11
C ASP A 333 -27.93 9.66 28.38
N TYR A 334 -28.29 10.74 27.70
CA TYR A 334 -29.56 10.90 26.98
C TYR A 334 -29.42 10.53 25.50
N GLY A 335 -29.14 9.27 25.19
CA GLY A 335 -29.11 8.83 23.80
C GLY A 335 -28.61 7.43 23.53
N ALA A 336 -27.88 6.82 24.46
CA ALA A 336 -27.36 5.47 24.30
C ALA A 336 -28.45 4.38 24.42
N GLU A 337 -28.26 3.29 23.68
CA GLU A 337 -29.04 2.06 23.79
C GLU A 337 -28.43 1.18 24.89
N VAL A 338 -29.13 1.01 26.01
CA VAL A 338 -28.67 0.16 27.11
C VAL A 338 -28.97 -1.30 26.76
N LEU A 339 -27.92 -2.11 26.61
CA LEU A 339 -28.01 -3.54 26.31
C LEU A 339 -27.91 -4.43 27.55
N GLY A 340 -27.39 -3.91 28.65
CA GLY A 340 -27.22 -4.67 29.88
C GLY A 340 -26.86 -3.78 31.06
N THR A 341 -27.01 -4.35 32.26
CA THR A 341 -26.73 -3.65 33.52
C THR A 341 -25.74 -4.43 34.37
N MET A 342 -25.03 -3.73 35.25
CA MET A 342 -24.17 -4.30 36.28
C MET A 342 -24.47 -3.64 37.62
N GLY A 343 -24.39 -4.39 38.73
CA GLY A 343 -24.65 -3.87 40.07
C GLY A 343 -26.13 -3.88 40.49
N VAL A 344 -26.38 -3.58 41.77
CA VAL A 344 -27.64 -3.88 42.46
C VAL A 344 -28.52 -2.66 42.80
N SER A 345 -28.01 -1.43 42.68
CA SER A 345 -28.71 -0.24 43.22
C SER A 345 -29.12 0.77 42.14
N GLN A 346 -30.37 0.69 41.66
CA GLN A 346 -30.96 1.63 40.69
C GLN A 346 -31.22 3.05 41.24
N LEU A 347 -30.81 3.33 42.49
CA LEU A 347 -31.10 4.58 43.20
C LEU A 347 -30.03 5.66 43.01
N GLU A 348 -28.89 5.32 42.41
CA GLU A 348 -27.80 6.26 42.07
C GLU A 348 -27.72 6.49 40.55
N PRO A 349 -27.17 7.63 40.09
CA PRO A 349 -26.94 7.86 38.67
C PRO A 349 -26.09 6.72 38.12
N HIS A 350 -26.58 6.10 37.04
CA HIS A 350 -25.86 5.04 36.36
C HIS A 350 -24.64 5.62 35.64
N ARG A 351 -23.61 4.80 35.47
CA ARG A 351 -22.43 5.16 34.65
C ARG A 351 -22.28 4.17 33.52
N VAL A 352 -21.74 4.60 32.39
CA VAL A 352 -21.36 3.68 31.30
C VAL A 352 -20.15 2.88 31.74
N GLU A 353 -20.32 1.57 31.96
CA GLU A 353 -19.24 0.64 32.31
C GLU A 353 -18.50 0.19 31.06
N ARG A 354 -19.23 -0.04 29.96
CA ARG A 354 -18.64 -0.52 28.72
C ARG A 354 -19.43 -0.07 27.51
N ILE A 355 -18.73 0.45 26.51
CA ILE A 355 -19.28 0.65 25.16
C ILE A 355 -19.20 -0.68 24.41
N ILE A 356 -20.35 -1.20 23.99
CA ILE A 356 -20.44 -2.42 23.19
C ILE A 356 -20.24 -2.08 21.71
N PHE A 357 -20.88 -1.00 21.26
CA PHE A 357 -20.67 -0.42 19.94
C PHE A 357 -20.80 1.09 20.06
N GLY A 358 -19.75 1.83 19.69
CA GLY A 358 -19.67 3.28 19.84
C GLY A 358 -20.65 4.00 18.91
N GLU A 359 -20.99 5.24 19.26
CA GLU A 359 -21.80 6.08 18.39
C GLU A 359 -21.04 6.42 17.11
N VAL A 360 -21.79 6.68 16.04
CA VAL A 360 -21.23 7.21 14.80
C VAL A 360 -21.76 8.59 14.56
N ILE A 361 -20.84 9.54 14.43
CA ILE A 361 -21.12 10.95 14.21
C ILE A 361 -20.60 11.39 12.85
N ARG A 362 -21.26 12.40 12.31
CA ARG A 362 -20.92 13.04 11.05
C ARG A 362 -20.75 14.54 11.26
N GLY A 363 -19.80 15.15 10.57
CA GLY A 363 -19.64 16.59 10.50
C GLY A 363 -20.81 17.32 9.83
N ASN A 364 -20.72 18.65 9.84
CA ASN A 364 -21.71 19.54 9.27
C ASN A 364 -21.88 19.27 7.76
N ARG A 365 -23.10 19.31 7.23
CA ARG A 365 -23.36 19.06 5.79
C ARG A 365 -22.69 20.09 4.88
N ASN A 366 -22.59 21.34 5.34
CA ASN A 366 -22.12 22.45 4.54
C ASN A 366 -20.59 22.54 4.54
N THR A 367 -19.96 22.30 5.69
CA THR A 367 -18.50 22.42 5.84
C THR A 367 -17.78 21.07 5.82
N GLY A 368 -18.50 19.98 6.08
CA GLY A 368 -17.94 18.63 6.16
C GLY A 368 -17.06 18.38 7.39
N LYS A 369 -17.01 19.28 8.38
CA LYS A 369 -16.15 19.14 9.57
C LYS A 369 -16.97 18.88 10.84
N LEU A 370 -16.41 18.12 11.78
CA LEU A 370 -17.05 17.87 13.08
C LEU A 370 -17.06 19.12 13.99
N GLU A 371 -16.05 19.97 13.89
CA GLU A 371 -15.91 21.18 14.72
C GLU A 371 -16.98 22.24 14.42
N ASP A 372 -17.48 22.30 13.18
CA ASP A 372 -18.52 23.22 12.74
C ASP A 372 -19.95 22.72 13.02
N GLY A 373 -20.05 21.62 13.77
CA GLY A 373 -21.29 20.95 14.13
C GLY A 373 -21.26 19.47 13.76
N SER A 374 -21.76 18.64 14.66
CA SER A 374 -21.88 17.20 14.46
C SER A 374 -23.35 16.75 14.48
N MET A 375 -23.63 15.68 13.74
CA MET A 375 -24.91 14.99 13.72
C MET A 375 -24.68 13.52 14.03
N GLN A 376 -25.40 12.99 15.02
CA GLN A 376 -25.38 11.58 15.33
C GLN A 376 -26.12 10.80 14.22
N LEU A 377 -25.46 9.78 13.68
CA LEU A 377 -26.03 8.86 12.68
C LEU A 377 -26.47 7.55 13.33
N LEU A 378 -25.68 7.07 14.29
CA LEU A 378 -25.97 5.85 15.03
C LEU A 378 -25.68 6.07 16.51
N LYS A 379 -26.62 5.65 17.36
CA LYS A 379 -26.49 5.69 18.81
C LYS A 379 -25.47 4.67 19.31
N ALA A 380 -24.77 5.01 20.39
CA ALA A 380 -23.93 4.04 21.09
C ALA A 380 -24.80 2.96 21.75
N SER A 381 -24.32 1.73 21.76
CA SER A 381 -24.86 0.63 22.55
C SER A 381 -23.94 0.36 23.74
N VAL A 382 -24.48 0.34 24.95
CA VAL A 382 -23.69 0.35 26.19
C VAL A 382 -24.18 -0.65 27.22
N VAL A 383 -23.28 -1.01 28.13
CA VAL A 383 -23.61 -1.59 29.43
C VAL A 383 -23.43 -0.50 30.48
N ILE A 384 -24.44 -0.35 31.34
CA ILE A 384 -24.40 0.60 32.45
C ILE A 384 -24.17 -0.11 33.78
N GLY A 385 -23.54 0.59 34.72
CA GLY A 385 -23.24 0.10 36.05
C GLY A 385 -23.91 0.96 37.11
N PHE A 386 -24.38 0.28 38.14
CA PHE A 386 -24.88 0.85 39.37
C PHE A 386 -23.84 0.63 40.47
N PRO A 387 -23.42 1.68 41.20
CA PRO A 387 -22.48 1.53 42.29
C PRO A 387 -23.03 0.58 43.37
N GLU A 388 -22.15 -0.24 43.93
CA GLU A 388 -22.49 -1.04 45.11
C GLU A 388 -22.78 -0.09 46.27
N ARG A 389 -23.93 -0.29 46.93
CA ARG A 389 -24.18 0.36 48.21
C ARG A 389 -23.05 -0.06 49.15
N LYS A 390 -22.18 0.89 49.52
CA LYS A 390 -21.30 0.70 50.67
C LYS A 390 -22.18 0.47 51.89
N THR A 391 -22.47 -0.78 52.20
CA THR A 391 -22.98 -1.15 53.51
C THR A 391 -21.91 -0.69 54.48
N LYS A 392 -22.21 0.37 55.25
CA LYS A 392 -21.38 0.76 56.38
C LYS A 392 -21.20 -0.49 57.22
N SER A 393 -20.00 -1.09 57.18
CA SER A 393 -19.65 -2.11 58.14
C SER A 393 -19.85 -1.49 59.50
N HIS A 394 -20.84 -2.00 60.24
CA HIS A 394 -20.92 -1.76 61.66
C HIS A 394 -19.58 -2.21 62.23
N MET A 395 -18.75 -1.24 62.63
CA MET A 395 -17.77 -1.49 63.68
C MET A 395 -18.59 -1.93 64.89
N GLY A 396 -18.62 -3.23 65.14
CA GLY A 396 -19.05 -3.77 66.42
C GLY A 396 -18.02 -3.35 67.46
N ASN A 397 -18.49 -2.57 68.43
CA ASN A 397 -17.82 -2.33 69.71
C ASN A 397 -17.71 -3.63 70.52
#